data_AF-A0A2E6TAX3-F1
#
_entry.id   AF-A0A2E6TAX3-F1
#
_cell.length_a   1.000
_cell.length_b   1.000
_cell.length_c   1.000
_cell.angle_alpha   90.00
_cell.angle_beta   90.00
_cell.angle_gamma   90.00
#
_symmetry.space_group_name_H-M   'P 1'
#
loop_
_entity.id
_entity.type
_entity.pdbx_description
1 polymer ?
#
loop_
_entity_poly.entity_id
_entity_poly.type
_entity_poly.pdbx_seq_one_letter_code
_entity_poly.pdbx_strand_id
1 'polypeptide(L)' 'MKEQLRKKFLKTRKDRYFILDKKKRNFISNKLKQICRNNKIKKLGFYYPTNYEIDILSVLFKIKNIDLYLPVIKKKMI' A
#
# COMPACT_ATOMS: atom_id res chain seq x y z
N MET A 1 2.88 -25.36 -7.13
CA MET A 1 1.78 -24.49 -7.64
C MET A 1 1.83 -23.05 -7.12
N LYS A 2 1.90 -22.78 -5.79
CA LYS A 2 1.95 -21.40 -5.24
C LYS A 2 3.09 -20.55 -5.81
N GLU A 3 4.28 -21.12 -5.95
CA GLU A 3 5.44 -20.40 -6.49
C GLU A 3 5.28 -20.01 -7.96
N GLN A 4 4.75 -20.91 -8.78
CA GLN A 4 4.48 -20.65 -10.20
C GLN A 4 3.47 -19.50 -10.35
N LEU A 5 2.42 -19.48 -9.52
CA LEU A 5 1.47 -18.36 -9.48
C LEU A 5 2.13 -17.06 -9.06
N ARG A 6 2.95 -17.08 -7.99
CA ARG A 6 3.69 -15.88 -7.54
C ARG A 6 4.60 -15.32 -8.64
N LYS A 7 5.35 -16.20 -9.33
CA LYS A 7 6.21 -15.82 -10.47
C LYS A 7 5.37 -15.23 -11.61
N LYS A 8 4.25 -15.86 -11.96
CA LYS A 8 3.34 -15.38 -13.00
C LYS A 8 2.82 -13.97 -12.70
N PHE A 9 2.26 -13.75 -11.50
CA PHE A 9 1.74 -12.43 -11.12
C PHE A 9 2.83 -11.38 -10.95
N LEU A 10 4.02 -11.75 -10.47
CA LEU A 10 5.15 -10.84 -10.41
C LEU A 10 5.56 -10.37 -11.81
N LYS A 11 5.65 -11.28 -12.79
CA LYS A 11 5.92 -10.94 -14.19
C LYS A 11 4.86 -9.99 -14.74
N THR A 12 3.58 -10.30 -14.56
CA THR A 12 2.49 -9.43 -15.02
C THR A 12 2.56 -8.03 -14.40
N ARG A 13 2.88 -7.91 -13.10
CA ARG A 13 3.04 -6.61 -12.43
C ARG A 13 4.21 -5.82 -13.00
N LYS A 14 5.34 -6.48 -13.26
CA LYS A 14 6.52 -5.87 -13.88
C LYS A 14 6.22 -5.34 -15.28
N ASP A 15 5.61 -6.19 -16.12
CA ASP A 15 5.34 -5.86 -17.52
C ASP A 15 4.29 -4.75 -17.67
N ARG A 16 3.41 -4.58 -16.67
CA ARG A 16 2.33 -3.59 -16.67
C ARG A 16 2.46 -2.58 -15.54
N TYR A 17 3.68 -2.32 -15.07
CA TYR A 17 3.89 -1.38 -13.98
C TYR A 17 3.47 0.03 -14.41
N PHE A 18 2.79 0.75 -13.51
CA PHE A 18 2.38 2.12 -13.75
C PHE A 18 2.40 2.93 -12.46
N ILE A 19 2.62 4.24 -12.61
CA ILE A 19 2.52 5.20 -11.52
C ILE A 19 1.08 5.70 -11.45
N LEU A 20 0.53 5.81 -10.24
CA LEU A 20 -0.82 6.33 -10.06
C LEU A 20 -0.90 7.80 -10.48
N ASP A 21 -1.78 8.10 -11.43
CA ASP A 21 -2.10 9.47 -11.79
C ASP A 21 -2.83 10.22 -10.64
N LYS A 22 -3.00 11.54 -10.78
CA LYS A 22 -3.65 12.37 -9.76
C LYS A 22 -5.08 11.91 -9.47
N LYS A 23 -5.85 11.48 -10.48
CA LYS A 23 -7.25 11.06 -10.35
C LYS A 23 -7.35 9.77 -9.54
N LYS A 24 -6.55 8.76 -9.87
CA LYS A 24 -6.50 7.47 -9.16
C LYS A 24 -6.02 7.65 -7.72
N ARG A 25 -4.97 8.46 -7.49
CA ARG A 25 -4.51 8.75 -6.11
C ARG A 25 -5.60 9.38 -5.27
N ASN A 26 -6.32 10.36 -5.82
CA ASN A 26 -7.40 11.03 -5.09
C ASN A 26 -8.57 10.07 -4.83
N PHE A 27 -8.94 9.24 -5.79
CA PHE A 27 -9.97 8.23 -5.62
C PHE A 27 -9.65 7.26 -4.46
N ILE A 28 -8.46 6.67 -4.47
CA ILE A 28 -8.03 5.73 -3.41
C ILE A 28 -7.94 6.45 -2.06
N SER A 29 -7.34 7.65 -2.01
CA SER A 29 -7.21 8.43 -0.77
C SER A 29 -8.57 8.76 -0.16
N ASN A 30 -9.55 9.13 -0.98
CA ASN A 30 -10.91 9.44 -0.51
C ASN A 30 -11.62 8.20 0.03
N LYS A 31 -11.48 7.05 -0.64
CA LYS A 31 -12.03 5.78 -0.16
C LYS A 31 -11.40 5.37 1.18
N LEU A 32 -10.08 5.47 1.31
CA LEU A 32 -9.38 5.19 2.58
C LEU A 32 -9.84 6.14 3.68
N LYS A 33 -9.94 7.46 3.41
CA LYS A 33 -10.47 8.44 4.36
C LYS A 33 -11.87 8.09 4.84
N GLN A 34 -12.76 7.69 3.92
CA GLN A 34 -14.13 7.30 4.24
C GLN A 34 -14.15 6.08 5.16
N ILE A 35 -13.39 5.03 4.82
CA ILE A 35 -13.28 3.82 5.64
C ILE A 35 -12.74 4.16 7.02
N CYS A 36 -11.68 4.97 7.11
CA CYS A 36 -11.07 5.32 8.39
C CYS A 36 -12.02 6.15 9.26
N ARG A 37 -12.74 7.12 8.68
CA ARG A 37 -13.74 7.92 9.40
C ARG A 37 -14.88 7.06 9.93
N ASN A 38 -15.46 6.22 9.08
CA ASN A 38 -16.60 5.38 9.46
C ASN A 38 -16.27 4.40 10.58
N ASN A 39 -15.03 3.89 10.60
CA ASN A 39 -14.56 2.94 11.60
C ASN A 39 -13.77 3.60 12.75
N LYS A 40 -13.73 4.94 12.82
CA LYS A 40 -12.96 5.71 13.82
C LYS A 40 -11.47 5.29 13.91
N ILE A 41 -10.89 4.86 12.79
CA ILE A 41 -9.49 4.42 12.70
C ILE A 41 -8.60 5.66 12.69
N LYS A 42 -7.72 5.77 13.70
CA LYS A 42 -6.70 6.83 13.81
C LYS A 42 -5.29 6.36 13.50
N LYS A 43 -5.06 5.05 13.40
CA LYS A 43 -3.75 4.43 13.19
C LYS A 43 -3.84 3.44 12.04
N LEU A 44 -2.94 3.53 11.07
CA LEU A 44 -2.91 2.66 9.90
C LEU A 44 -1.53 2.05 9.72
N GLY A 45 -1.46 0.72 9.82
CA GLY A 45 -0.29 -0.04 9.41
C GLY A 45 -0.29 -0.23 7.89
N PHE A 46 0.85 -0.08 7.24
CA PHE A 46 1.00 -0.35 5.82
C PHE A 46 2.37 -0.97 5.52
N TYR A 47 2.46 -1.69 4.41
CA TYR A 47 3.74 -2.21 3.91
C TYR A 47 4.38 -1.20 2.95
N TYR A 48 5.70 -1.08 3.02
CA TYR A 48 6.44 -0.30 2.04
C TYR A 48 6.29 -0.95 0.65
N PRO A 49 5.93 -0.19 -0.40
CA PRO A 49 5.69 -0.77 -1.71
C PRO A 49 6.98 -1.35 -2.30
N THR A 50 6.95 -2.60 -2.74
CA THR A 50 8.09 -3.28 -3.41
C THR A 50 7.63 -4.01 -4.66
N ASN A 51 8.53 -4.57 -5.48
CA ASN A 51 8.17 -5.52 -6.54
C ASN A 51 7.05 -5.06 -7.50
N TYR A 52 7.14 -3.81 -7.97
CA TYR A 52 6.15 -3.21 -8.87
C TYR A 52 4.74 -3.13 -8.28
N GLU A 53 4.65 -3.02 -6.94
CA GLU A 53 3.41 -2.73 -6.23
C GLU A 53 2.95 -1.31 -6.45
N ILE A 54 1.67 -1.09 -6.16
CA ILE A 54 1.07 0.24 -6.17
C ILE A 54 1.84 1.12 -5.20
N ASP A 55 2.31 2.28 -5.67
CA ASP A 55 2.93 3.30 -4.83
C ASP A 55 1.89 3.91 -3.88
N ILE A 56 1.68 3.22 -2.76
CA ILE A 56 0.70 3.56 -1.74
C ILE A 56 1.14 4.78 -0.92
N LEU A 57 2.44 5.10 -0.87
CA LEU A 57 2.97 6.27 -0.18
C LEU A 57 2.37 7.56 -0.77
N SER A 58 2.31 7.64 -2.10
CA SER A 58 1.71 8.78 -2.81
C SER A 58 0.22 9.01 -2.51
N VAL A 59 -0.46 7.99 -1.97
CA VAL A 59 -1.86 8.02 -1.54
C VAL A 59 -1.97 8.36 -0.05
N LEU A 60 -1.18 7.68 0.80
CA LEU A 60 -1.26 7.78 2.25
C LEU A 60 -0.81 9.14 2.78
N PHE A 61 0.23 9.76 2.18
CA PHE A 61 0.69 11.09 2.59
C PHE A 61 -0.37 12.20 2.39
N LYS A 62 -1.44 11.95 1.62
CA LYS A 62 -2.57 12.88 1.47
C LYS A 62 -3.63 12.74 2.56
N ILE A 63 -3.53 11.73 3.43
CA ILE A 63 -4.48 11.45 4.49
C ILE A 63 -3.98 12.10 5.77
N LYS A 64 -4.50 13.29 6.09
CA LYS A 64 -4.22 13.98 7.34
C LYS A 64 -4.93 13.30 8.51
N ASN A 65 -4.39 13.44 9.71
CA ASN A 65 -4.98 12.99 10.99
C ASN A 65 -5.08 11.47 11.15
N ILE A 66 -4.23 10.72 10.46
CA ILE A 66 -4.05 9.28 10.66
C ILE A 66 -2.56 9.03 10.85
N ASP A 67 -2.20 8.37 11.94
CA ASP A 67 -0.84 7.95 12.20
C ASP A 67 -0.50 6.74 11.32
N LEU A 68 0.60 6.84 10.57
CA LEU A 68 1.03 5.79 9.66
C LEU A 68 2.17 4.99 10.29
N TYR A 69 2.06 3.65 10.26
CA TYR A 69 3.04 2.74 10.84
C TYR A 69 3.56 1.76 9.79
N LEU A 70 4.86 1.51 9.83
CA LEU A 70 5.50 0.45 9.06
C LEU A 70 5.76 -0.77 9.96
N PRO A 71 5.68 -1.99 9.43
CA PRO A 71 6.13 -3.16 10.15
C PRO A 71 7.63 -3.08 10.40
N VAL A 72 8.05 -3.44 11.61
CA VAL A 72 9.46 -3.62 11.97
C VAL A 72 9.72 -5.10 12.12
N ILE A 73 10.67 -5.62 11.36
CA ILE A 73 11.10 -7.02 11.48
C ILE A 73 11.99 -7.11 12.70
N LYS A 74 11.50 -7.76 13.76
CA LYS A 74 12.32 -8.14 14.92
C LYS A 74 13.28 -9.25 14.49
N LYS A 75 14.53 -8.91 14.19
CA LYS A 75 15.59 -9.94 14.10
C LYS A 75 15.80 -10.49 15.51
N LYS A 76 15.71 -11.82 15.69
CA LYS A 76 16.29 -12.45 16.88
C LYS A 76 17.79 -12.13 16.84
N MET A 77 18.30 -11.40 17.84
CA MET A 77 19.73 -11.41 18.10
C MET A 77 20.04 -12.84 18.54
N ILE A 78 20.76 -13.55 17.66
CA ILE A 78 21.37 -14.86 17.97
C ILE A 78 22.64 -14.57 18.75
#